data_AF-A0A3M7H2Y2-F1
#
_entry.id   AF-A0A3M7H2Y2-F1
#
_cell.length_a   1.000
_cell.length_b   1.000
_cell.length_c   1.000
_cell.angle_alpha   90.00
_cell.angle_beta   90.00
_cell.angle_gamma   90.00
#
_symmetry.space_group_name_H-M   'P 1'
#
loop_
_entity.id
_entity.type
_entity.pdbx_description
1 polymer ?
#
loop_
_entity_poly.entity_id
_entity_poly.type
_entity_poly.pdbx_seq_one_letter_code
_entity_poly.pdbx_strand_id
1 'polypeptide(L)'
;MGRDFFLCCLAWLSVYTAAQDTLRSQNSTWNSTLTLTDAQIRAANLSAETVQNVEVAVNYERTNQPGGSIEYDDFYNLPDDYDYANPPKPGSIIKVEEHTNTTFYTLPPTVSMSRILYASETLNGSSVPASAYILWPYLPRPFPHLTPSAGDCNPRRPNTTRPSSNPVYPIIAYPHGTSGFNRACAPSHLRSLWDSVQEPFTMSLQGHAVIAPDYAGLGVPNVTSPYFVLPAQANDLFRAVEAAQKTWPHLLSREFVIAGHSQGGGTAWAAAARQAKRPVQGYLGAVAASPFLDVLDDVAGEGQAQVNGRISAVAQGLGSVYPGFEPGQWLTEAGLNRLELLTELQGCNAVSSALFSAENLTVPILKEGWEKTAAAKWWNSVASNGKDEVQGPMLVIQGTEDGNAIVNVTTQGVQETCDRFPDTRLQYVVFEGLGHVPVLYGGQHIWLDWIAERFRRAPVERRCGMETVAPVRGVDNIVPDQNWFISYNVYGV
;
A
#
# COMPACT_ATOMS: atom_id res chain seq x y z
N MET A 1 47.90 -52.70 12.22
CA MET A 1 47.41 -51.77 13.27
C MET A 1 47.30 -50.41 12.61
N GLY A 2 46.17 -49.90 12.13
CA GLY A 2 44.77 -50.18 12.44
C GLY A 2 44.17 -48.94 13.12
N ARG A 3 43.17 -48.30 12.46
CA ARG A 3 42.00 -47.61 13.04
C ARG A 3 42.31 -46.35 13.88
N ASP A 4 41.70 -45.17 13.73
CA ASP A 4 40.36 -44.82 13.25
C ASP A 4 40.34 -43.36 12.72
N PHE A 5 39.88 -43.22 11.48
CA PHE A 5 39.13 -42.06 11.00
C PHE A 5 37.68 -42.33 11.43
N PHE A 6 37.11 -41.57 12.35
CA PHE A 6 35.66 -41.36 12.59
C PHE A 6 35.47 -40.80 14.01
N LEU A 7 35.09 -39.53 14.13
CA LEU A 7 34.20 -38.99 15.19
C LEU A 7 33.97 -37.49 14.94
N CYS A 8 33.23 -37.25 13.86
CA CYS A 8 32.28 -36.13 13.81
C CYS A 8 31.01 -36.60 14.54
N CYS A 9 30.27 -35.66 15.14
CA CYS A 9 29.06 -35.87 15.96
C CYS A 9 29.29 -36.30 17.40
N LEU A 10 29.29 -35.33 18.33
CA LEU A 10 28.70 -35.36 19.68
C LEU A 10 29.31 -34.24 20.55
N ALA A 11 28.95 -32.99 20.25
CA ALA A 11 29.20 -31.85 21.15
C ALA A 11 28.06 -30.84 21.03
N TRP A 12 26.83 -31.32 21.05
CA TRP A 12 25.63 -30.52 21.22
C TRP A 12 24.73 -31.27 22.18
N LEU A 13 24.92 -31.05 23.48
CA LEU A 13 23.91 -31.30 24.50
C LEU A 13 24.32 -30.60 25.80
N SER A 14 23.33 -29.91 26.36
CA SER A 14 23.20 -29.44 27.75
C SER A 14 24.09 -28.30 28.24
N VAL A 15 23.59 -27.07 28.12
CA VAL A 15 23.29 -26.23 29.31
C VAL A 15 21.94 -25.55 29.08
N TYR A 16 20.89 -26.12 29.67
CA TYR A 16 19.62 -25.45 29.96
C TYR A 16 19.51 -25.43 31.48
N THR A 17 19.44 -24.23 32.08
CA THR A 17 18.47 -23.90 33.13
C THR A 17 18.54 -22.43 33.54
N ALA A 18 17.34 -21.86 33.66
CA ALA A 18 16.93 -20.72 34.50
C ALA A 18 17.22 -19.29 34.02
N ALA A 19 16.26 -18.75 33.27
CA ALA A 19 15.55 -17.55 33.69
C ALA A 19 14.04 -17.76 33.42
N GLN A 20 13.29 -18.09 34.47
CA GLN A 20 11.82 -18.00 34.45
C GLN A 20 11.46 -16.52 34.60
N ASP A 21 11.60 -15.76 33.52
CA ASP A 21 10.74 -14.61 33.32
C ASP A 21 9.43 -15.14 32.73
N THR A 22 8.32 -14.67 33.28
CA THR A 22 6.97 -14.96 32.84
C THR A 22 6.78 -14.58 31.36
N LEU A 23 7.17 -15.48 30.45
CA LEU A 23 6.74 -15.49 29.06
C LEU A 23 5.23 -15.72 29.07
N ARG A 24 4.45 -14.64 29.03
CA ARG A 24 3.12 -14.74 28.43
C ARG A 24 3.40 -15.26 27.02
N SER A 25 2.96 -16.48 26.72
CA SER A 25 3.12 -17.03 25.38
C SER A 25 2.39 -16.08 24.41
N GLN A 26 3.13 -15.27 23.66
CA GLN A 26 2.59 -14.82 22.38
C GLN A 26 2.35 -16.08 21.56
N ASN A 27 1.10 -16.27 21.13
CA ASN A 27 0.60 -17.51 20.58
C ASN A 27 1.22 -17.76 19.20
N SER A 28 2.38 -18.41 19.14
CA SER A 28 3.08 -18.80 17.90
C SER A 28 2.37 -19.92 17.13
N THR A 29 1.16 -20.32 17.53
CA THR A 29 0.34 -21.26 16.74
C THR A 29 -0.37 -20.58 15.58
N TRP A 30 -0.37 -19.23 15.53
CA TRP A 30 -0.88 -18.42 14.41
C TRP A 30 -2.31 -18.74 13.98
N ASN A 31 -3.08 -19.37 14.87
CA ASN A 31 -4.42 -19.84 14.59
C ASN A 31 -5.43 -18.90 15.25
N SER A 32 -6.46 -18.51 14.52
CA SER A 32 -7.57 -17.72 15.03
C SER A 32 -8.82 -18.60 15.01
N THR A 33 -9.61 -18.52 16.09
CA THR A 33 -10.85 -19.30 16.26
C THR A 33 -12.01 -18.38 16.59
N LEU A 34 -12.02 -17.17 16.00
CA LEU A 34 -13.12 -16.24 16.20
C LEU A 34 -14.38 -16.84 15.59
N THR A 35 -15.45 -16.76 16.37
CA THR A 35 -16.81 -17.06 15.94
C THR A 35 -17.69 -15.84 16.18
N LEU A 36 -18.63 -15.58 15.27
CA LEU A 36 -19.57 -14.48 15.43
C LEU A 36 -20.54 -14.77 16.57
N THR A 37 -20.94 -13.71 17.28
CA THR A 37 -22.00 -13.82 18.28
C THR A 37 -23.38 -13.86 17.62
N ASP A 38 -24.35 -14.50 18.28
CA ASP A 38 -25.75 -14.48 17.87
C ASP A 38 -26.30 -13.06 17.64
N ALA A 39 -25.81 -12.07 18.39
CA ALA A 39 -26.19 -10.67 18.25
C ALA A 39 -25.67 -10.08 16.93
N GLN A 40 -24.39 -10.30 16.63
CA GLN A 40 -23.75 -9.87 15.38
C GLN A 40 -24.42 -10.51 14.15
N ILE A 41 -24.69 -11.82 14.22
CA ILE A 41 -25.34 -12.57 13.12
C ILE A 41 -26.73 -12.00 12.81
N ARG A 42 -27.54 -11.75 13.86
CA ARG A 42 -28.87 -11.17 13.70
C ARG A 42 -28.83 -9.73 13.19
N ALA A 43 -27.94 -8.90 13.73
CA ALA A 43 -27.81 -7.50 13.33
C ALA A 43 -27.41 -7.35 11.86
N ALA A 44 -26.41 -8.12 11.40
CA ALA A 44 -25.92 -8.07 10.03
C ALA A 44 -26.76 -8.88 9.02
N ASN A 45 -27.82 -9.54 9.49
CA ASN A 45 -28.73 -10.38 8.71
C ASN A 45 -27.98 -11.40 7.83
N LEU A 46 -27.22 -12.29 8.48
CA LEU A 46 -26.36 -13.27 7.81
C LEU A 46 -26.98 -14.68 7.85
N SER A 47 -26.96 -15.37 6.71
CA SER A 47 -27.22 -16.81 6.66
C SER A 47 -26.08 -17.61 7.29
N ALA A 48 -26.34 -18.88 7.66
CA ALA A 48 -25.31 -19.75 8.24
C ALA A 48 -24.08 -19.94 7.33
N GLU A 49 -24.30 -19.99 6.01
CA GLU A 49 -23.21 -20.06 5.02
C GLU A 49 -22.36 -18.79 5.05
N THR A 50 -23.01 -17.62 5.05
CA THR A 50 -22.29 -16.34 5.16
C THR A 50 -21.53 -16.22 6.48
N VAL A 51 -22.11 -16.67 7.60
CA VAL A 51 -21.40 -16.72 8.89
C VAL A 51 -20.11 -17.53 8.77
N GLN A 52 -20.19 -18.74 8.21
CA GLN A 52 -19.02 -19.59 8.00
C GLN A 52 -17.96 -18.89 7.13
N ASN A 53 -18.38 -18.24 6.04
CA ASN A 53 -17.46 -17.53 5.14
C ASN A 53 -16.78 -16.34 5.83
N VAL A 54 -17.53 -15.56 6.63
CA VAL A 54 -16.99 -14.44 7.41
C VAL A 54 -16.01 -14.93 8.48
N GLU A 55 -16.34 -16.00 9.19
CA GLU A 55 -15.45 -16.61 10.19
C GLU A 55 -14.17 -17.16 9.56
N VAL A 56 -14.25 -17.82 8.40
CA VAL A 56 -13.06 -18.25 7.65
C VAL A 56 -12.20 -17.04 7.25
N ALA A 57 -12.83 -15.99 6.71
CA ALA A 57 -12.13 -14.80 6.25
C ALA A 57 -11.43 -14.04 7.40
N VAL A 58 -12.12 -13.80 8.52
CA VAL A 58 -11.54 -13.08 9.66
C VAL A 58 -10.44 -13.89 10.33
N ASN A 59 -10.60 -15.22 10.40
CA ASN A 59 -9.56 -16.07 10.95
C ASN A 59 -8.34 -16.06 10.03
N TYR A 60 -8.52 -16.16 8.72
CA TYR A 60 -7.45 -15.99 7.73
C TYR A 60 -6.73 -14.64 7.89
N GLU A 61 -7.43 -13.52 7.90
CA GLU A 61 -6.82 -12.19 8.05
C GLU A 61 -6.01 -12.06 9.35
N ARG A 62 -6.55 -12.55 10.48
CA ARG A 62 -5.84 -12.56 11.77
C ARG A 62 -4.61 -13.47 11.77
N THR A 63 -4.63 -14.58 11.04
CA THR A 63 -3.43 -15.41 10.88
C THR A 63 -2.32 -14.69 10.10
N ASN A 64 -2.66 -13.65 9.32
CA ASN A 64 -1.70 -12.82 8.58
C ASN A 64 -1.14 -11.65 9.40
N GLN A 65 -1.52 -11.49 10.67
CA GLN A 65 -0.97 -10.45 11.55
C GLN A 65 0.37 -10.89 12.18
N PRO A 66 1.38 -10.01 12.28
CA PRO A 66 2.64 -10.28 12.96
C PRO A 66 2.44 -10.22 14.48
N GLY A 67 2.65 -11.35 15.17
CA GLY A 67 2.54 -11.45 16.64
C GLY A 67 1.11 -11.59 17.17
N GLY A 68 0.19 -10.67 16.84
CA GLY A 68 -1.20 -10.67 17.31
C GLY A 68 -1.97 -9.41 16.91
N SER A 69 -3.05 -9.08 17.62
CA SER A 69 -3.89 -7.90 17.34
C SER A 69 -3.07 -6.60 17.37
N ILE A 70 -3.35 -5.71 16.43
CA ILE A 70 -2.75 -4.37 16.33
C ILE A 70 -2.93 -3.53 17.60
N GLU A 71 -3.97 -3.81 18.39
CA GLU A 71 -4.24 -3.13 19.67
C GLU A 71 -3.16 -3.40 20.71
N TYR A 72 -2.45 -4.53 20.60
CA TYR A 72 -1.40 -4.94 21.53
C TYR A 72 0.01 -4.74 20.98
N ASP A 73 0.14 -4.18 19.78
CA ASP A 73 1.43 -3.79 19.21
C ASP A 73 1.72 -2.34 19.60
N ASP A 74 2.58 -2.19 20.61
CA ASP A 74 2.98 -0.90 21.19
C ASP A 74 3.51 0.08 20.14
N PHE A 75 4.02 -0.40 18.99
CA PHE A 75 4.47 0.48 17.93
C PHE A 75 3.37 1.43 17.45
N TYR A 76 2.13 0.96 17.30
CA TYR A 76 1.02 1.76 16.78
C TYR A 76 0.37 2.69 17.80
N ASN A 77 0.73 2.55 19.08
CA ASN A 77 0.27 3.47 20.11
C ASN A 77 1.07 4.76 20.05
N LEU A 78 0.36 5.88 19.92
CA LEU A 78 0.95 7.21 20.00
C LEU A 78 1.51 7.44 21.41
N PRO A 79 2.57 8.27 21.56
CA PRO A 79 3.06 8.69 22.87
C PRO A 79 1.95 9.26 23.75
N ASP A 80 2.03 9.03 25.07
CA ASP A 80 1.02 9.50 26.04
C ASP A 80 0.83 11.03 26.04
N ASP A 81 1.85 11.77 25.61
CA ASP A 81 1.87 13.23 25.49
C ASP A 81 1.46 13.75 24.09
N TYR A 82 0.96 12.88 23.20
CA TYR A 82 0.46 13.30 21.89
C TYR A 82 -0.81 14.15 22.01
N ASP A 83 -0.72 15.42 21.61
CA ASP A 83 -1.84 16.36 21.63
C ASP A 83 -2.55 16.44 20.26
N TYR A 84 -3.76 15.88 20.16
CA TYR A 84 -4.60 15.97 18.97
C TYR A 84 -5.06 17.40 18.65
N ALA A 85 -5.09 18.31 19.63
CA ALA A 85 -5.43 19.71 19.40
C ALA A 85 -4.24 20.49 18.82
N ASN A 86 -3.01 20.06 19.10
CA ASN A 86 -1.78 20.67 18.61
C ASN A 86 -0.80 19.61 18.05
N PRO A 87 -1.20 18.87 17.00
CA PRO A 87 -0.38 17.78 16.47
C PRO A 87 0.94 18.31 15.89
N PRO A 88 2.01 17.49 15.87
CA PRO A 88 3.26 17.84 15.22
C PRO A 88 3.02 18.26 13.76
N LYS A 89 3.84 19.16 13.22
CA LYS A 89 3.72 19.61 11.82
C LYS A 89 3.89 18.44 10.85
N PRO A 90 3.19 18.43 9.70
CA PRO A 90 3.39 17.40 8.68
C PRO A 90 4.85 17.19 8.29
N GLY A 91 5.26 15.94 8.14
CA GLY A 91 6.64 15.52 7.89
C GLY A 91 7.51 15.42 9.15
N SER A 92 6.94 15.61 10.35
CA SER A 92 7.61 15.36 11.63
C SER A 92 7.55 13.88 11.99
N ILE A 93 8.63 13.38 12.59
CA ILE A 93 8.65 12.03 13.17
C ILE A 93 7.95 12.05 14.54
N ILE A 94 7.16 11.02 14.83
CA ILE A 94 6.47 10.82 16.11
C ILE A 94 7.15 9.68 16.88
N LYS A 95 7.41 8.55 16.21
CA LYS A 95 8.01 7.35 16.80
C LYS A 95 8.80 6.59 15.75
N VAL A 96 9.90 5.95 16.16
CA VAL A 96 10.75 5.13 15.28
C VAL A 96 10.95 3.76 15.93
N GLU A 97 10.66 2.71 15.17
CA GLU A 97 11.20 1.38 15.42
C GLU A 97 12.31 1.12 14.40
N GLU A 98 13.55 1.32 14.84
CA GLU A 98 14.70 1.27 13.94
C GLU A 98 14.96 -0.15 13.41
N HIS A 99 14.71 -1.16 14.24
CA HIS A 99 14.88 -2.56 13.89
C HIS A 99 13.63 -3.34 14.25
N THR A 100 12.80 -3.63 13.24
CA THR A 100 11.63 -4.49 13.41
C THR A 100 12.06 -5.93 13.60
N ASN A 101 11.43 -6.65 14.55
CA ASN A 101 11.67 -8.08 14.71
C ASN A 101 11.07 -8.85 13.52
N THR A 102 11.92 -9.19 12.55
CA THR A 102 11.50 -9.83 11.30
C THR A 102 11.06 -11.28 11.48
N THR A 103 11.24 -11.91 12.66
CA THR A 103 10.74 -13.28 12.90
C THR A 103 9.21 -13.36 12.90
N PHE A 104 8.53 -12.22 13.03
CA PHE A 104 7.08 -12.12 12.91
C PHE A 104 6.58 -11.93 11.47
N TYR A 105 7.48 -11.78 10.50
CA TYR A 105 7.15 -11.43 9.11
C TYR A 105 7.65 -12.50 8.13
N THR A 106 7.09 -12.49 6.92
CA THR A 106 7.53 -13.32 5.79
C THR A 106 8.26 -12.46 4.77
N LEU A 107 9.33 -11.80 5.22
CA LEU A 107 10.16 -10.99 4.34
C LEU A 107 11.05 -11.88 3.46
N PRO A 108 11.45 -11.42 2.26
CA PRO A 108 12.51 -12.07 1.52
C PRO A 108 13.79 -12.18 2.37
N PRO A 109 14.58 -13.27 2.22
CA PRO A 109 15.86 -13.38 2.90
C PRO A 109 16.73 -12.15 2.64
N THR A 110 17.52 -11.75 3.64
CA THR A 110 18.47 -10.62 3.58
C THR A 110 17.85 -9.21 3.56
N VAL A 111 16.52 -9.09 3.60
CA VAL A 111 15.82 -7.80 3.75
C VAL A 111 15.55 -7.56 5.23
N SER A 112 15.90 -6.36 5.72
CA SER A 112 15.50 -5.90 7.06
C SER A 112 14.42 -4.82 6.97
N MET A 113 13.81 -4.50 8.10
CA MET A 113 12.66 -3.60 8.16
C MET A 113 12.77 -2.64 9.34
N SER A 114 12.26 -1.43 9.14
CA SER A 114 11.97 -0.44 10.18
C SER A 114 10.51 0.00 10.06
N ARG A 115 9.96 0.58 11.12
CA ARG A 115 8.65 1.23 11.10
C ARG A 115 8.74 2.64 11.67
N ILE A 116 7.92 3.56 11.17
CA ILE A 116 7.82 4.93 11.70
C ILE A 116 6.36 5.33 11.92
N LEU A 117 6.10 6.07 13.01
CA LEU A 117 4.93 6.92 13.12
C LEU A 117 5.35 8.34 12.76
N TYR A 118 4.59 9.00 11.90
CA TYR A 118 4.88 10.35 11.43
C TYR A 118 3.61 11.18 11.35
N ALA A 119 3.78 12.50 11.40
CA ALA A 119 2.72 13.44 11.12
C ALA A 119 2.54 13.57 9.60
N SER A 120 1.41 13.12 9.09
CA SER A 120 0.99 13.31 7.70
C SER A 120 0.17 14.61 7.53
N GLU A 121 -0.45 14.79 6.38
CA GLU A 121 -1.24 15.94 5.98
C GLU A 121 -2.56 15.50 5.33
N THR A 122 -3.69 15.87 5.92
CA THR A 122 -5.02 15.59 5.37
C THR A 122 -5.25 16.33 4.05
N LEU A 123 -6.36 16.04 3.35
CA LEU A 123 -6.75 16.75 2.13
C LEU A 123 -6.77 18.28 2.31
N ASN A 124 -7.15 18.76 3.51
CA ASN A 124 -7.29 20.18 3.83
C ASN A 124 -6.01 20.81 4.41
N GLY A 125 -4.90 20.07 4.48
CA GLY A 125 -3.62 20.58 4.97
C GLY A 125 -3.40 20.47 6.49
N SER A 126 -4.35 19.91 7.24
CA SER A 126 -4.19 19.68 8.68
C SER A 126 -3.28 18.48 8.95
N SER A 127 -2.61 18.47 10.10
CA SER A 127 -1.77 17.33 10.48
C SER A 127 -2.62 16.17 10.99
N VAL A 128 -2.21 14.94 10.64
CA VAL A 128 -2.85 13.69 11.06
C VAL A 128 -1.76 12.63 11.28
N PRO A 129 -1.77 11.84 12.37
CA PRO A 129 -0.76 10.82 12.56
C PRO A 129 -1.02 9.63 11.61
N ALA A 130 0.06 9.08 11.07
CA ALA A 130 0.04 7.88 10.23
C ALA A 130 1.27 7.01 10.51
N SER A 131 1.22 5.76 10.09
CA SER A 131 2.34 4.82 10.15
C SER A 131 2.90 4.51 8.76
N ALA A 132 4.15 4.06 8.70
CA ALA A 132 4.80 3.56 7.50
C ALA A 132 5.83 2.49 7.86
N TYR A 133 6.14 1.61 6.91
CA TYR A 133 7.30 0.73 6.98
C TYR A 133 8.37 1.13 5.97
N ILE A 134 9.61 0.73 6.27
CA ILE A 134 10.75 0.86 5.39
C ILE A 134 11.39 -0.52 5.24
N LEU A 135 11.56 -0.98 4.00
CA LEU A 135 12.37 -2.15 3.69
C LEU A 135 13.78 -1.74 3.31
N TRP A 136 14.76 -2.45 3.86
CA TRP A 136 16.17 -2.26 3.60
C TRP A 136 16.73 -3.53 2.95
N PRO A 137 17.07 -3.51 1.65
CA PRO A 137 17.74 -4.63 1.04
C PRO A 137 19.17 -4.76 1.58
N TYR A 138 19.75 -5.95 1.44
CA TYR A 138 21.09 -6.23 1.95
C TYR A 138 22.18 -5.29 1.41
N LEU A 139 22.08 -4.95 0.13
CA LEU A 139 22.97 -4.00 -0.53
C LEU A 139 22.16 -3.00 -1.36
N PRO A 140 22.51 -1.70 -1.31
CA PRO A 140 21.91 -0.70 -2.18
C PRO A 140 22.34 -0.90 -3.64
N ARG A 141 21.41 -0.70 -4.58
CA ARG A 141 21.73 -0.67 -6.00
C ARG A 141 22.52 0.60 -6.32
N PRO A 142 23.69 0.51 -6.98
CA PRO A 142 24.51 1.67 -7.27
C PRO A 142 23.90 2.47 -8.43
N PHE A 143 23.78 3.79 -8.23
CA PHE A 143 23.46 4.75 -9.28
C PHE A 143 24.40 5.97 -9.21
N PRO A 144 24.80 6.56 -10.35
CA PRO A 144 25.85 7.58 -10.41
C PRO A 144 25.46 8.94 -9.83
N HIS A 145 24.18 9.16 -9.54
CA HIS A 145 23.63 10.48 -9.24
C HIS A 145 22.89 10.56 -7.90
N LEU A 146 23.10 9.58 -7.01
CA LEU A 146 22.50 9.60 -5.68
C LEU A 146 23.21 10.61 -4.79
N THR A 147 22.43 11.39 -4.06
CA THR A 147 22.91 12.27 -3.01
C THR A 147 22.33 11.82 -1.67
N PRO A 148 23.10 11.76 -0.58
CA PRO A 148 22.54 11.53 0.75
C PRO A 148 21.47 12.58 1.09
N SER A 149 20.47 12.19 1.87
CA SER A 149 19.40 13.11 2.30
C SER A 149 19.91 14.18 3.28
N ALA A 150 20.96 13.90 4.04
CA ALA A 150 21.76 14.94 4.69
C ALA A 150 22.43 15.78 3.60
N GLY A 151 22.10 17.06 3.51
CA GLY A 151 22.91 18.02 2.75
C GLY A 151 24.38 17.95 3.21
N ASP A 152 25.33 18.27 2.34
CA ASP A 152 26.74 18.34 2.72
C ASP A 152 26.93 19.49 3.73
N CYS A 153 26.75 19.21 5.03
CA CYS A 153 26.75 20.19 6.11
C CYS A 153 28.16 20.75 6.43
N ASN A 154 29.13 20.61 5.53
CA ASN A 154 30.47 21.15 5.73
C ASN A 154 30.80 22.30 4.74
N PRO A 155 30.47 23.56 5.08
CA PRO A 155 30.76 24.73 4.22
C PRO A 155 32.27 25.03 4.07
N ARG A 156 33.17 24.23 4.66
CA ARG A 156 34.64 24.42 4.56
C ARG A 156 35.34 23.46 3.60
N ARG A 157 34.63 22.64 2.81
CA ARG A 157 35.27 21.80 1.79
C ARG A 157 34.96 22.30 0.39
N PRO A 158 35.85 23.08 -0.23
CA PRO A 158 35.72 23.37 -1.64
C PRO A 158 35.99 22.08 -2.41
N ASN A 159 34.98 21.65 -3.18
CA ASN A 159 35.14 20.90 -4.42
C ASN A 159 36.13 19.72 -4.38
N THR A 160 35.89 18.72 -3.53
CA THR A 160 36.59 17.43 -3.63
C THR A 160 35.63 16.36 -4.15
N THR A 161 35.90 15.88 -5.36
CA THR A 161 35.35 14.69 -6.02
C THR A 161 35.67 13.40 -5.23
N ARG A 162 35.12 13.24 -4.02
CA ARG A 162 35.15 11.97 -3.30
C ARG A 162 33.74 11.38 -3.33
N PRO A 163 33.53 10.17 -3.89
CA PRO A 163 32.29 9.45 -3.65
C PRO A 163 32.12 9.34 -2.13
N SER A 164 30.92 9.56 -1.59
CA SER A 164 30.66 9.15 -0.22
C SER A 164 31.03 7.68 -0.12
N SER A 165 31.99 7.35 0.75
CA SER A 165 32.49 5.98 0.90
C SER A 165 31.46 5.03 1.50
N ASN A 166 30.26 5.53 1.84
CA ASN A 166 29.11 4.74 2.26
C ASN A 166 28.06 4.83 1.15
N PRO A 167 27.60 3.67 0.62
CA PRO A 167 26.54 3.68 -0.37
C PRO A 167 25.20 4.03 0.29
N VAL A 168 24.43 4.90 -0.35
CA VAL A 168 23.06 5.25 0.06
C VAL A 168 22.05 4.43 -0.73
N TYR A 169 20.93 4.08 -0.12
CA TYR A 169 19.84 3.37 -0.77
C TYR A 169 19.04 4.32 -1.67
N PRO A 170 18.87 4.01 -2.96
CA PRO A 170 17.89 4.67 -3.80
C PRO A 170 16.48 4.35 -3.29
N ILE A 171 15.58 5.33 -3.28
CA ILE A 171 14.24 5.19 -2.68
C ILE A 171 13.19 4.87 -3.74
N ILE A 172 12.40 3.82 -3.51
CA ILE A 172 11.08 3.72 -4.10
C ILE A 172 10.03 4.04 -3.04
N ALA A 173 9.27 5.10 -3.27
CA ALA A 173 8.12 5.46 -2.46
C ALA A 173 6.90 4.68 -2.98
N TYR A 174 6.37 3.81 -2.13
CA TYR A 174 5.37 2.81 -2.50
C TYR A 174 3.99 3.13 -1.89
N PRO A 175 3.09 3.83 -2.60
CA PRO A 175 1.68 3.85 -2.26
C PRO A 175 1.06 2.48 -2.59
N HIS A 176 0.61 1.75 -1.57
CA HIS A 176 0.05 0.42 -1.74
C HIS A 176 -1.37 0.42 -2.33
N GLY A 177 -1.77 -0.71 -2.92
CA GLY A 177 -3.14 -0.99 -3.31
C GLY A 177 -4.08 -1.15 -2.12
N THR A 178 -5.38 -1.35 -2.35
CA THR A 178 -6.34 -1.50 -1.24
C THR A 178 -5.99 -2.71 -0.38
N SER A 179 -5.59 -2.52 0.87
CA SER A 179 -5.41 -3.59 1.88
C SER A 179 -6.64 -3.79 2.78
N GLY A 180 -7.55 -2.83 2.77
CA GLY A 180 -8.69 -2.69 3.65
C GLY A 180 -8.82 -1.23 4.08
N PHE A 181 -9.69 -0.96 5.05
CA PHE A 181 -9.99 0.42 5.49
C PHE A 181 -10.19 0.54 7.01
N ASN A 182 -9.84 -0.50 7.75
CA ASN A 182 -9.76 -0.51 9.21
C ASN A 182 -8.31 -0.50 9.68
N ARG A 183 -8.09 -0.10 10.94
CA ARG A 183 -6.76 0.05 11.54
C ARG A 183 -5.88 -1.20 11.34
N ALA A 184 -6.43 -2.39 11.56
CA ALA A 184 -5.70 -3.66 11.43
C ALA A 184 -5.26 -4.00 9.99
N CYS A 185 -5.75 -3.27 8.99
CA CYS A 185 -5.42 -3.46 7.58
C CYS A 185 -4.19 -2.67 7.14
N ALA A 186 -3.48 -2.01 8.06
CA ALA A 186 -2.19 -1.40 7.78
C ALA A 186 -1.24 -2.44 7.16
N PRO A 187 -0.69 -2.20 5.96
CA PRO A 187 0.33 -3.06 5.37
C PRO A 187 1.48 -3.43 6.32
N SER A 188 1.97 -2.47 7.11
CA SER A 188 3.03 -2.70 8.10
C SER A 188 2.62 -3.64 9.24
N HIS A 189 1.34 -3.94 9.41
CA HIS A 189 0.78 -4.92 10.34
C HIS A 189 0.32 -6.21 9.64
N LEU A 190 0.80 -6.48 8.43
CA LEU A 190 0.60 -7.76 7.75
C LEU A 190 1.95 -8.43 7.55
N ARG A 191 2.05 -9.73 7.80
CA ARG A 191 3.34 -10.45 7.76
C ARG A 191 4.04 -10.35 6.40
N SER A 192 3.27 -10.29 5.33
CA SER A 192 3.74 -10.17 3.95
C SER A 192 3.73 -8.73 3.42
N LEU A 193 3.46 -7.74 4.29
CA LEU A 193 3.48 -6.30 4.03
C LEU A 193 2.51 -5.77 2.96
N TRP A 194 1.45 -6.53 2.68
CA TRP A 194 0.47 -6.31 1.60
C TRP A 194 1.12 -6.28 0.19
N ASP A 195 0.50 -6.91 -0.79
CA ASP A 195 1.00 -7.11 -2.17
C ASP A 195 2.34 -7.87 -2.31
N SER A 196 3.18 -7.93 -1.28
CA SER A 196 4.32 -8.85 -1.14
C SER A 196 5.27 -8.87 -2.36
N VAL A 197 5.35 -9.97 -3.10
CA VAL A 197 6.19 -10.11 -4.32
C VAL A 197 5.61 -9.40 -5.55
N GLN A 198 4.38 -8.90 -5.49
CA GLN A 198 3.83 -8.08 -6.57
C GLN A 198 4.62 -6.77 -6.67
N GLU A 199 4.86 -6.12 -5.52
CA GLU A 199 5.45 -4.78 -5.47
C GLU A 199 6.59 -4.66 -4.43
N PRO A 200 6.33 -4.59 -3.10
CA PRO A 200 7.35 -4.14 -2.14
C PRO A 200 8.58 -5.06 -2.07
N PHE A 201 8.40 -6.38 -2.16
CA PHE A 201 9.52 -7.31 -2.16
C PHE A 201 10.27 -7.27 -3.49
N THR A 202 9.56 -7.19 -4.61
CA THR A 202 10.19 -7.08 -5.94
C THR A 202 11.04 -5.81 -6.02
N MET A 203 10.52 -4.68 -5.55
CA MET A 203 11.24 -3.40 -5.53
C MET A 203 12.45 -3.42 -4.59
N SER A 204 12.29 -3.96 -3.38
CA SER A 204 13.37 -4.09 -2.40
C SER A 204 14.48 -4.99 -2.92
N LEU A 205 14.15 -6.15 -3.49
CA LEU A 205 15.12 -7.10 -4.06
C LEU A 205 15.88 -6.54 -5.28
N GLN A 206 15.45 -5.42 -5.86
CA GLN A 206 16.25 -4.66 -6.82
C GLN A 206 17.25 -3.68 -6.17
N GLY A 207 17.47 -3.76 -4.86
CA GLY A 207 18.43 -2.92 -4.12
C GLY A 207 17.94 -1.51 -3.79
N HIS A 208 16.62 -1.28 -3.76
CA HIS A 208 16.03 0.00 -3.35
C HIS A 208 15.51 -0.08 -1.92
N ALA A 209 15.67 1.00 -1.15
CA ALA A 209 14.88 1.16 0.06
C ALA A 209 13.42 1.43 -0.37
N VAL A 210 12.48 0.65 0.16
CA VAL A 210 11.04 0.84 -0.12
C VAL A 210 10.40 1.53 1.07
N ILE A 211 9.81 2.70 0.86
CA ILE A 211 9.11 3.45 1.90
C ILE A 211 7.62 3.40 1.58
N ALA A 212 6.85 2.76 2.45
CA ALA A 212 5.44 2.50 2.22
C ALA A 212 4.60 3.06 3.38
N PRO A 213 3.83 4.15 3.18
CA PRO A 213 2.85 4.58 4.17
C PRO A 213 1.77 3.52 4.30
N ASP A 214 1.18 3.38 5.49
CA ASP A 214 -0.08 2.63 5.65
C ASP A 214 -1.31 3.48 5.26
N TYR A 215 -1.11 4.75 4.93
CA TYR A 215 -2.14 5.80 4.87
C TYR A 215 -2.75 6.18 6.22
N ALA A 216 -3.16 7.45 6.33
CA ALA A 216 -3.85 7.93 7.52
C ALA A 216 -5.15 7.14 7.75
N GLY A 217 -5.38 6.76 9.01
CA GLY A 217 -6.53 5.94 9.42
C GLY A 217 -6.34 4.43 9.30
N LEU A 218 -5.23 3.97 8.71
CA LEU A 218 -4.72 2.62 8.96
C LEU A 218 -3.63 2.68 10.05
N GLY A 219 -3.49 1.62 10.82
CA GLY A 219 -2.41 1.45 11.79
C GLY A 219 -2.58 2.26 13.08
N VAL A 220 -2.67 3.58 12.99
CA VAL A 220 -2.78 4.50 14.13
C VAL A 220 -4.24 4.61 14.60
N PRO A 221 -4.53 4.57 15.92
CA PRO A 221 -5.89 4.70 16.45
C PRO A 221 -6.49 6.10 16.27
N ASN A 222 -7.82 6.21 16.43
CA ASN A 222 -8.59 7.46 16.45
C ASN A 222 -8.53 8.32 15.17
N VAL A 223 -8.09 7.72 14.06
CA VAL A 223 -8.13 8.34 12.74
C VAL A 223 -8.97 7.43 11.84
N THR A 224 -9.93 8.01 11.13
CA THR A 224 -10.72 7.28 10.14
C THR A 224 -10.06 7.43 8.77
N SER A 225 -9.88 6.33 8.05
CA SER A 225 -9.25 6.37 6.73
C SER A 225 -10.13 7.08 5.71
N PRO A 226 -9.68 8.15 5.04
CA PRO A 226 -10.37 8.75 3.90
C PRO A 226 -10.12 7.91 2.64
N TYR A 227 -10.56 6.64 2.69
CA TYR A 227 -10.33 5.65 1.64
C TYR A 227 -10.75 6.17 0.25
N PHE A 228 -9.88 5.99 -0.75
CA PHE A 228 -10.07 6.52 -2.12
C PHE A 228 -10.16 8.05 -2.22
N VAL A 229 -9.66 8.79 -1.24
CA VAL A 229 -9.33 10.21 -1.40
C VAL A 229 -7.84 10.30 -1.79
N LEU A 230 -7.56 9.92 -3.03
CA LEU A 230 -6.20 9.65 -3.54
C LEU A 230 -5.21 10.82 -3.33
N PRO A 231 -5.60 12.11 -3.44
CA PRO A 231 -4.69 13.22 -3.10
C PRO A 231 -4.29 13.30 -1.63
N ALA A 232 -5.13 12.85 -0.70
CA ALA A 232 -4.78 12.76 0.73
C ALA A 232 -3.76 11.62 0.94
N GLN A 233 -3.96 10.48 0.28
CA GLN A 233 -3.00 9.36 0.32
C GLN A 233 -1.65 9.73 -0.34
N ALA A 234 -1.66 10.60 -1.35
CA ALA A 234 -0.44 11.16 -1.92
C ALA A 234 0.31 12.05 -0.92
N ASN A 235 -0.40 12.78 -0.05
CA ASN A 235 0.24 13.52 1.04
C ASN A 235 0.90 12.55 2.03
N ASP A 236 0.21 11.47 2.45
CA ASP A 236 0.78 10.42 3.30
C ASP A 236 2.11 9.92 2.75
N LEU A 237 2.15 9.60 1.45
CA LEU A 237 3.35 9.15 0.77
C LEU A 237 4.52 10.15 0.84
N PHE A 238 4.28 11.42 0.46
CA PHE A 238 5.34 12.43 0.49
C PHE A 238 5.83 12.72 1.92
N ARG A 239 4.93 12.70 2.91
CA ARG A 239 5.30 12.93 4.32
C ARG A 239 6.03 11.73 4.92
N ALA A 240 5.69 10.50 4.52
CA ALA A 240 6.45 9.31 4.89
C ALA A 240 7.89 9.35 4.35
N VAL A 241 8.07 9.72 3.07
CA VAL A 241 9.41 9.90 2.46
C VAL A 241 10.20 10.98 3.20
N GLU A 242 9.58 12.14 3.45
CA GLU A 242 10.23 13.23 4.19
C GLU A 242 10.64 12.81 5.60
N ALA A 243 9.75 12.12 6.34
CA ALA A 243 10.04 11.64 7.69
C ALA A 243 11.18 10.62 7.69
N ALA A 244 11.14 9.63 6.80
CA ALA A 244 12.19 8.62 6.67
C ALA A 244 13.54 9.24 6.29
N GLN A 245 13.58 10.15 5.32
CA GLN A 245 14.80 10.87 4.91
C GLN A 245 15.39 11.70 6.06
N LYS A 246 14.56 12.27 6.95
CA LYS A 246 15.02 12.96 8.16
C LYS A 246 15.54 12.00 9.23
N THR A 247 14.92 10.83 9.37
CA THR A 247 15.32 9.81 10.37
C THR A 247 16.62 9.12 9.98
N TRP A 248 16.81 8.77 8.70
CA TRP A 248 18.00 8.07 8.20
C TRP A 248 18.73 8.85 7.09
N PRO A 249 19.20 10.08 7.36
CA PRO A 249 19.65 10.98 6.32
C PRO A 249 20.98 10.56 5.67
N HIS A 250 21.71 9.64 6.30
CA HIS A 250 22.97 9.08 5.80
C HIS A 250 22.81 7.73 5.10
N LEU A 251 21.64 7.10 5.20
CA LEU A 251 21.36 5.82 4.55
C LEU A 251 20.47 5.99 3.32
N LEU A 252 19.60 6.98 3.30
CA LEU A 252 18.62 7.20 2.22
C LEU A 252 19.07 8.30 1.26
N SER A 253 18.88 8.07 -0.03
CA SER A 253 19.08 9.12 -1.04
C SER A 253 18.02 10.20 -0.94
N ARG A 254 18.36 11.42 -1.38
CA ARG A 254 17.37 12.47 -1.60
C ARG A 254 16.46 12.13 -2.79
N GLU A 255 17.00 11.44 -3.78
CA GLU A 255 16.29 11.03 -4.98
C GLU A 255 15.31 9.88 -4.71
N PHE A 256 14.11 9.95 -5.29
CA PHE A 256 13.10 8.91 -5.18
C PHE A 256 12.22 8.80 -6.43
N VAL A 257 11.69 7.60 -6.66
CA VAL A 257 10.64 7.32 -7.65
C VAL A 257 9.40 6.84 -6.91
N ILE A 258 8.22 7.19 -7.40
CA ILE A 258 6.94 6.67 -6.89
C ILE A 258 6.52 5.49 -7.74
N ALA A 259 6.03 4.40 -7.15
CA ALA A 259 5.46 3.28 -7.91
C ALA A 259 4.34 2.64 -7.11
N GLY A 260 3.15 2.46 -7.71
CA GLY A 260 2.03 1.78 -7.04
C GLY A 260 1.00 1.21 -8.02
N HIS A 261 0.17 0.29 -7.52
CA HIS A 261 -0.87 -0.42 -8.27
C HIS A 261 -2.28 -0.19 -7.71
N SER A 262 -3.31 -0.24 -8.57
CA SER A 262 -4.72 -0.15 -8.16
C SER A 262 -5.03 1.18 -7.45
N GLN A 263 -5.52 1.16 -6.20
CA GLN A 263 -5.57 2.36 -5.35
C GLN A 263 -4.21 3.09 -5.30
N GLY A 264 -3.13 2.34 -5.12
CA GLY A 264 -1.76 2.84 -5.12
C GLY A 264 -1.33 3.44 -6.46
N GLY A 265 -1.84 2.92 -7.57
CA GLY A 265 -1.63 3.48 -8.91
C GLY A 265 -2.34 4.82 -9.08
N GLY A 266 -3.58 4.91 -8.61
CA GLY A 266 -4.31 6.17 -8.51
C GLY A 266 -3.60 7.18 -7.61
N THR A 267 -3.09 6.75 -6.46
CA THR A 267 -2.29 7.57 -5.54
C THR A 267 -0.96 8.02 -6.16
N ALA A 268 -0.30 7.16 -6.94
CA ALA A 268 0.92 7.51 -7.67
C ALA A 268 0.66 8.61 -8.72
N TRP A 269 -0.48 8.52 -9.42
CA TRP A 269 -0.93 9.58 -10.32
C TRP A 269 -1.23 10.88 -9.56
N ALA A 270 -2.03 10.80 -8.49
CA ALA A 270 -2.36 11.93 -7.63
C ALA A 270 -1.09 12.61 -7.08
N ALA A 271 -0.07 11.83 -6.73
CA ALA A 271 1.22 12.33 -6.26
C ALA A 271 1.98 13.09 -7.36
N ALA A 272 1.97 12.60 -8.60
CA ALA A 272 2.57 13.31 -9.73
C ALA A 272 1.80 14.60 -10.08
N ALA A 273 0.47 14.61 -9.97
CA ALA A 273 -0.35 15.81 -10.13
C ALA A 273 -0.09 16.83 -9.02
N ARG A 274 -0.01 16.37 -7.77
CA ARG A 274 0.40 17.18 -6.62
C ARG A 274 1.80 17.76 -6.81
N GLN A 275 2.73 16.99 -7.36
CA GLN A 275 4.10 17.43 -7.61
C GLN A 275 4.18 18.62 -8.59
N ALA A 276 3.23 18.77 -9.51
CA ALA A 276 3.13 19.96 -10.38
C ALA A 276 2.77 21.22 -9.59
N LYS A 277 1.95 21.08 -8.55
CA LYS A 277 1.45 22.19 -7.71
C LYS A 277 2.34 22.47 -6.50
N ARG A 278 2.94 21.44 -5.89
CA ARG A 278 3.75 21.47 -4.66
C ARG A 278 5.02 20.62 -4.80
N PRO A 279 6.03 21.10 -5.54
CA PRO A 279 7.22 20.30 -5.84
C PRO A 279 7.99 19.87 -4.59
N VAL A 280 8.26 18.57 -4.48
CA VAL A 280 9.22 17.98 -3.54
C VAL A 280 10.53 17.71 -4.28
N GLN A 281 11.64 18.15 -3.70
CA GLN A 281 12.96 17.97 -4.30
C GLN A 281 13.38 16.49 -4.29
N GLY A 282 14.03 16.02 -5.35
CA GLY A 282 14.49 14.64 -5.47
C GLY A 282 13.50 13.69 -6.16
N TYR A 283 12.26 14.12 -6.39
CA TYR A 283 11.30 13.36 -7.19
C TYR A 283 11.78 13.15 -8.62
N LEU A 284 11.85 11.89 -9.07
CA LEU A 284 12.36 11.50 -10.39
C LEU A 284 11.29 11.02 -11.37
N GLY A 285 10.06 10.76 -10.91
CA GLY A 285 8.95 10.27 -11.74
C GLY A 285 8.04 9.31 -10.98
N ALA A 286 6.99 8.83 -11.66
CA ALA A 286 6.03 7.87 -11.11
C ALA A 286 5.73 6.70 -12.05
N VAL A 287 5.49 5.52 -11.49
CA VAL A 287 4.82 4.39 -12.14
C VAL A 287 3.41 4.28 -11.55
N ALA A 288 2.40 4.35 -12.41
CA ALA A 288 1.00 4.17 -12.06
C ALA A 288 0.46 2.92 -12.77
N ALA A 289 0.40 1.79 -12.04
CA ALA A 289 -0.11 0.53 -12.57
C ALA A 289 -1.61 0.39 -12.29
N SER A 290 -2.41 0.08 -13.30
CA SER A 290 -3.88 0.01 -13.22
C SER A 290 -4.50 1.14 -12.37
N PRO A 291 -4.22 2.42 -12.67
CA PRO A 291 -4.66 3.53 -11.83
C PRO A 291 -6.14 3.84 -12.00
N PHE A 292 -6.81 4.20 -10.90
CA PHE A 292 -8.14 4.81 -10.95
C PHE A 292 -8.02 6.30 -11.29
N LEU A 293 -8.59 6.70 -12.43
CA LEU A 293 -8.55 8.08 -12.93
C LEU A 293 -9.90 8.79 -12.85
N ASP A 294 -11.01 8.05 -12.85
CA ASP A 294 -12.36 8.54 -12.58
C ASP A 294 -13.14 7.44 -11.82
N VAL A 295 -13.23 7.60 -10.50
CA VAL A 295 -13.66 6.50 -9.62
C VAL A 295 -15.14 6.16 -9.82
N LEU A 296 -15.99 7.13 -10.14
CA LEU A 296 -17.41 6.84 -10.40
C LEU A 296 -17.62 6.12 -11.74
N ASP A 297 -16.86 6.46 -12.78
CA ASP A 297 -16.94 5.77 -14.06
C ASP A 297 -16.36 4.34 -13.96
N ASP A 298 -15.28 4.14 -13.19
CA ASP A 298 -14.76 2.82 -12.86
C ASP A 298 -15.83 1.98 -12.13
N VAL A 299 -16.43 2.53 -11.08
CA VAL A 299 -17.51 1.88 -10.31
C VAL A 299 -18.72 1.51 -11.18
N ALA A 300 -19.03 2.30 -12.22
CA ALA A 300 -20.11 1.99 -13.15
C ALA A 300 -19.80 0.79 -14.06
N GLY A 301 -18.51 0.46 -14.27
CA GLY A 301 -18.05 -0.71 -15.02
C GLY A 301 -17.74 -1.94 -14.17
N GLU A 302 -17.68 -1.80 -12.83
CA GLU A 302 -17.37 -2.87 -11.89
C GLU A 302 -18.54 -3.85 -11.64
N GLY A 303 -18.20 -5.05 -11.16
CA GLY A 303 -19.20 -6.00 -10.66
C GLY A 303 -19.81 -5.55 -9.32
N GLN A 304 -21.11 -5.82 -9.12
CA GLN A 304 -21.88 -5.33 -7.95
C GLN A 304 -21.25 -5.66 -6.58
N ALA A 305 -20.59 -6.82 -6.43
CA ALA A 305 -19.90 -7.17 -5.19
C ALA A 305 -18.75 -6.19 -4.87
N GLN A 306 -17.98 -5.80 -5.89
CA GLN A 306 -16.89 -4.83 -5.77
C GLN A 306 -17.44 -3.45 -5.45
N VAL A 307 -18.50 -3.03 -6.14
CA VAL A 307 -19.22 -1.78 -5.89
C VAL A 307 -19.69 -1.69 -4.43
N ASN A 308 -20.34 -2.74 -3.92
CA ASN A 308 -20.81 -2.77 -2.53
C ASN A 308 -19.66 -2.58 -1.53
N GLY A 309 -18.54 -3.30 -1.71
CA GLY A 309 -17.38 -3.21 -0.83
C GLY A 309 -16.69 -1.85 -0.91
N ARG A 310 -16.39 -1.37 -2.13
CA ARG A 310 -15.69 -0.10 -2.36
C ARG A 310 -16.48 1.09 -1.83
N ILE A 311 -17.78 1.16 -2.13
CA ILE A 311 -18.59 2.32 -1.72
C ILE A 311 -18.87 2.30 -0.23
N SER A 312 -18.98 1.12 0.40
CA SER A 312 -19.06 1.02 1.86
C SER A 312 -17.77 1.50 2.53
N ALA A 313 -16.61 1.18 1.95
CA ALA A 313 -15.31 1.67 2.41
C ALA A 313 -15.17 3.19 2.29
N VAL A 314 -15.56 3.77 1.15
CA VAL A 314 -15.57 5.23 0.96
C VAL A 314 -16.53 5.88 1.95
N ALA A 315 -17.74 5.33 2.10
CA ALA A 315 -18.74 5.85 3.02
C ALA A 315 -18.25 5.87 4.48
N GLN A 316 -17.50 4.85 4.93
CA GLN A 316 -16.91 4.83 6.27
C GLN A 316 -16.06 6.06 6.57
N GLY A 317 -15.27 6.50 5.58
CA GLY A 317 -14.25 7.52 5.74
C GLY A 317 -14.63 8.92 5.28
N LEU A 318 -15.63 9.06 4.42
CA LEU A 318 -15.87 10.31 3.69
C LEU A 318 -16.18 11.50 4.61
N GLY A 319 -16.83 11.27 5.75
CA GLY A 319 -17.11 12.31 6.75
C GLY A 319 -15.85 12.99 7.32
N SER A 320 -14.70 12.33 7.28
CA SER A 320 -13.42 12.90 7.74
C SER A 320 -12.89 14.02 6.84
N VAL A 321 -13.34 14.09 5.59
CA VAL A 321 -12.92 15.10 4.59
C VAL A 321 -14.09 15.91 4.02
N TYR A 322 -15.32 15.42 4.18
CA TYR A 322 -16.55 16.10 3.79
C TYR A 322 -17.46 16.27 5.02
N PRO A 323 -17.38 17.42 5.71
CA PRO A 323 -18.16 17.66 6.93
C PRO A 323 -19.67 17.49 6.71
N GLY A 324 -20.34 16.77 7.61
CA GLY A 324 -21.78 16.51 7.56
C GLY A 324 -22.20 15.34 6.69
N PHE A 325 -21.25 14.61 6.07
CA PHE A 325 -21.54 13.31 5.50
C PHE A 325 -21.59 12.24 6.60
N GLU A 326 -22.57 11.35 6.49
CA GLU A 326 -22.71 10.16 7.32
C GLU A 326 -22.89 8.94 6.40
N PRO A 327 -22.31 7.76 6.74
CA PRO A 327 -22.41 6.57 5.89
C PRO A 327 -23.85 6.21 5.51
N GLY A 328 -24.81 6.46 6.42
CA GLY A 328 -26.23 6.20 6.20
C GLY A 328 -26.87 7.04 5.09
N GLN A 329 -26.19 8.04 4.53
CA GLN A 329 -26.65 8.76 3.33
C GLN A 329 -26.52 7.89 2.08
N TRP A 330 -25.55 6.97 2.04
CA TRP A 330 -25.30 6.08 0.90
C TRP A 330 -25.69 4.63 1.19
N LEU A 331 -25.53 4.17 2.43
CA LEU A 331 -25.77 2.78 2.81
C LEU A 331 -27.21 2.56 3.28
N THR A 332 -27.76 1.39 2.95
CA THR A 332 -29.01 0.89 3.56
C THR A 332 -28.77 0.50 5.02
N GLU A 333 -29.81 0.16 5.77
CA GLU A 333 -29.67 -0.39 7.12
C GLU A 333 -28.83 -1.67 7.13
N ALA A 334 -29.05 -2.57 6.17
CA ALA A 334 -28.23 -3.78 6.02
C ALA A 334 -26.76 -3.44 5.70
N GLY A 335 -26.52 -2.44 4.86
CA GLY A 335 -25.17 -1.96 4.56
C GLY A 335 -24.46 -1.38 5.79
N LEU A 336 -25.17 -0.59 6.60
CA LEU A 336 -24.65 -0.04 7.85
C LEU A 336 -24.30 -1.14 8.85
N ASN A 337 -25.19 -2.10 9.08
CA ASN A 337 -24.97 -3.18 10.05
C ASN A 337 -23.79 -4.07 9.62
N ARG A 338 -23.59 -4.30 8.31
CA ARG A 338 -22.43 -5.03 7.79
C ARG A 338 -21.14 -4.22 7.90
N LEU A 339 -21.19 -2.90 7.70
CA LEU A 339 -20.05 -2.02 7.92
C LEU A 339 -19.63 -1.95 9.39
N GLU A 340 -20.61 -1.89 10.31
CA GLU A 340 -20.39 -1.95 11.75
C GLU A 340 -19.73 -3.27 12.14
N LEU A 341 -20.26 -4.41 11.67
CA LEU A 341 -19.66 -5.71 11.90
C LEU A 341 -18.23 -5.81 11.35
N LEU A 342 -17.97 -5.30 10.14
CA LEU A 342 -16.62 -5.26 9.58
C LEU A 342 -15.67 -4.47 10.49
N THR A 343 -16.12 -3.34 11.02
CA THR A 343 -15.35 -2.48 11.94
C THR A 343 -15.09 -3.16 13.28
N GLU A 344 -16.11 -3.80 13.88
CA GLU A 344 -15.97 -4.56 15.13
C GLU A 344 -14.95 -5.70 15.00
N LEU A 345 -14.94 -6.38 13.85
CA LEU A 345 -14.01 -7.47 13.58
C LEU A 345 -12.59 -6.99 13.29
N GLN A 346 -12.42 -5.68 13.02
CA GLN A 346 -11.24 -5.09 12.39
C GLN A 346 -10.90 -5.81 11.07
N GLY A 347 -11.93 -6.16 10.30
CA GLY A 347 -11.79 -6.92 9.07
C GLY A 347 -11.26 -6.08 7.92
N CYS A 348 -10.60 -6.77 6.99
CA CYS A 348 -9.95 -6.21 5.80
C CYS A 348 -10.66 -6.71 4.53
N ASN A 349 -9.93 -6.91 3.43
CA ASN A 349 -10.53 -7.23 2.13
C ASN A 349 -11.28 -8.56 2.08
N ALA A 350 -10.80 -9.62 2.75
CA ALA A 350 -11.45 -10.92 2.71
C ALA A 350 -12.77 -10.89 3.48
N VAL A 351 -12.79 -10.26 4.66
CA VAL A 351 -14.02 -10.09 5.45
C VAL A 351 -14.99 -9.15 4.75
N SER A 352 -14.50 -8.04 4.18
CA SER A 352 -15.30 -7.12 3.36
C SER A 352 -15.94 -7.85 2.19
N SER A 353 -15.18 -8.66 1.44
CA SER A 353 -15.71 -9.47 0.36
C SER A 353 -16.81 -10.41 0.86
N ALA A 354 -16.55 -11.16 1.94
CA ALA A 354 -17.53 -12.10 2.49
C ALA A 354 -18.83 -11.41 2.91
N LEU A 355 -18.78 -10.20 3.47
CA LEU A 355 -19.95 -9.44 3.91
C LEU A 355 -20.70 -8.79 2.74
N PHE A 356 -20.00 -8.21 1.78
CA PHE A 356 -20.61 -7.38 0.74
C PHE A 356 -20.95 -8.14 -0.56
N SER A 357 -20.48 -9.38 -0.69
CA SER A 357 -20.95 -10.34 -1.70
C SER A 357 -21.99 -11.34 -1.19
N ALA A 358 -22.32 -11.30 0.10
CA ALA A 358 -23.18 -12.28 0.76
C ALA A 358 -24.60 -12.35 0.17
N GLU A 359 -25.30 -13.45 0.49
CA GLU A 359 -26.71 -13.67 0.15
C GLU A 359 -26.99 -13.54 -1.35
N ASN A 360 -26.04 -13.98 -2.19
CA ASN A 360 -26.10 -13.88 -3.65
C ASN A 360 -26.44 -12.46 -4.15
N LEU A 361 -25.96 -11.43 -3.44
CA LEU A 361 -26.20 -10.02 -3.76
C LEU A 361 -27.69 -9.60 -3.71
N THR A 362 -28.56 -10.40 -3.11
CA THR A 362 -30.01 -10.12 -3.02
C THR A 362 -30.35 -9.08 -1.94
N VAL A 363 -29.44 -8.88 -0.97
CA VAL A 363 -29.59 -7.87 0.08
C VAL A 363 -29.00 -6.54 -0.43
N PRO A 364 -29.81 -5.47 -0.58
CA PRO A 364 -29.31 -4.19 -1.06
C PRO A 364 -28.42 -3.54 0.00
N ILE A 365 -27.18 -3.25 -0.35
CA ILE A 365 -26.18 -2.59 0.52
C ILE A 365 -26.19 -1.07 0.34
N LEU A 366 -26.32 -0.62 -0.91
CA LEU A 366 -26.33 0.79 -1.28
C LEU A 366 -27.77 1.26 -1.53
N LYS A 367 -28.05 2.51 -1.17
CA LYS A 367 -29.32 3.19 -1.50
C LYS A 367 -29.35 3.52 -2.99
N GLU A 368 -30.53 3.41 -3.60
CA GLU A 368 -30.73 3.86 -4.98
C GLU A 368 -30.38 5.35 -5.12
N GLY A 369 -29.56 5.71 -6.12
CA GLY A 369 -29.18 7.09 -6.41
C GLY A 369 -28.09 7.68 -5.51
N TRP A 370 -27.38 6.87 -4.71
CA TRP A 370 -26.24 7.31 -3.88
C TRP A 370 -25.19 8.07 -4.71
N GLU A 371 -24.96 7.65 -5.95
CA GLU A 371 -24.00 8.21 -6.91
C GLU A 371 -24.39 9.62 -7.40
N LYS A 372 -25.67 9.98 -7.26
CA LYS A 372 -26.21 11.29 -7.68
C LYS A 372 -26.14 12.35 -6.58
N THR A 373 -25.78 11.97 -5.36
CA THR A 373 -25.71 12.85 -4.19
C THR A 373 -24.63 13.94 -4.37
N ALA A 374 -24.77 15.05 -3.64
CA ALA A 374 -23.75 16.11 -3.64
C ALA A 374 -22.39 15.59 -3.12
N ALA A 375 -22.42 14.71 -2.11
CA ALA A 375 -21.22 14.07 -1.58
C ALA A 375 -20.52 13.20 -2.64
N ALA A 376 -21.25 12.43 -3.46
CA ALA A 376 -20.66 11.58 -4.49
C ALA A 376 -20.02 12.42 -5.60
N LYS A 377 -20.71 13.47 -6.05
CA LYS A 377 -20.18 14.42 -7.04
C LYS A 377 -18.93 15.15 -6.52
N TRP A 378 -18.96 15.58 -5.26
CA TRP A 378 -17.80 16.21 -4.63
C TRP A 378 -16.65 15.22 -4.53
N TRP A 379 -16.88 14.02 -4.01
CA TRP A 379 -15.87 12.99 -3.87
C TRP A 379 -15.21 12.68 -5.21
N ASN A 380 -16.00 12.46 -6.28
CA ASN A 380 -15.44 12.24 -7.61
C ASN A 380 -14.61 13.42 -8.09
N SER A 381 -15.04 14.66 -7.83
CA SER A 381 -14.29 15.86 -8.24
C SER A 381 -12.94 16.03 -7.54
N VAL A 382 -12.77 15.46 -6.34
CA VAL A 382 -11.51 15.52 -5.58
C VAL A 382 -10.66 14.25 -5.72
N ALA A 383 -11.28 13.10 -5.97
CA ALA A 383 -10.59 11.81 -6.08
C ALA A 383 -10.19 11.45 -7.52
N SER A 384 -10.87 12.01 -8.53
CA SER A 384 -10.50 11.81 -9.93
C SER A 384 -9.18 12.50 -10.24
N ASN A 385 -8.24 11.76 -10.77
CA ASN A 385 -6.88 12.25 -11.06
C ASN A 385 -6.64 12.50 -12.55
N GLY A 386 -7.54 12.03 -13.43
CA GLY A 386 -7.48 12.34 -14.85
C GLY A 386 -7.69 13.84 -15.09
N LYS A 387 -7.10 14.37 -16.18
CA LYS A 387 -7.28 15.74 -16.70
C LYS A 387 -6.46 16.85 -16.01
N ASP A 388 -5.65 16.50 -15.02
CA ASP A 388 -4.72 17.40 -14.32
C ASP A 388 -3.29 17.29 -14.87
N GLU A 389 -2.49 18.36 -14.76
CA GLU A 389 -1.08 18.34 -15.13
C GLU A 389 -0.31 17.41 -14.19
N VAL A 390 0.50 16.50 -14.75
CA VAL A 390 1.40 15.64 -13.97
C VAL A 390 2.85 16.08 -14.17
N GLN A 391 3.58 16.22 -13.06
CA GLN A 391 4.99 16.63 -13.10
C GLN A 391 5.91 15.43 -13.19
N GLY A 392 6.97 15.55 -14.00
CA GLY A 392 7.98 14.51 -14.15
C GLY A 392 7.64 13.49 -15.24
N PRO A 393 8.54 12.53 -15.51
CA PRO A 393 8.20 11.35 -16.29
C PRO A 393 7.18 10.47 -15.56
N MET A 394 6.22 9.91 -16.29
CA MET A 394 5.28 8.91 -15.79
C MET A 394 5.22 7.70 -16.72
N LEU A 395 5.23 6.51 -16.14
CA LEU A 395 4.84 5.27 -16.81
C LEU A 395 3.47 4.84 -16.28
N VAL A 396 2.54 4.56 -17.17
CA VAL A 396 1.24 3.99 -16.88
C VAL A 396 1.22 2.60 -17.49
N ILE A 397 0.88 1.58 -16.70
CA ILE A 397 0.71 0.21 -17.22
C ILE A 397 -0.71 -0.29 -16.92
N GLN A 398 -1.32 -0.99 -17.87
CA GLN A 398 -2.71 -1.45 -17.78
C GLN A 398 -2.90 -2.78 -18.51
N GLY A 399 -3.74 -3.66 -17.98
CA GLY A 399 -4.19 -4.87 -18.69
C GLY A 399 -5.49 -4.63 -19.48
N THR A 400 -5.67 -5.26 -20.65
CA THR A 400 -6.92 -5.13 -21.43
C THR A 400 -8.12 -5.80 -20.78
N GLU A 401 -7.89 -6.80 -19.92
CA GLU A 401 -8.95 -7.56 -19.22
C GLU A 401 -9.11 -7.09 -17.77
N ASP A 402 -8.66 -5.88 -17.45
CA ASP A 402 -8.81 -5.31 -16.11
C ASP A 402 -10.27 -4.91 -15.87
N GLY A 403 -10.96 -5.76 -15.09
CA GLY A 403 -12.34 -5.54 -14.64
C GLY A 403 -12.47 -4.80 -13.32
N ASN A 404 -11.39 -4.17 -12.82
CA ASN A 404 -11.38 -3.44 -11.55
C ASN A 404 -11.01 -1.96 -11.76
N ALA A 405 -9.85 -1.66 -12.36
CA ALA A 405 -9.56 -0.34 -12.92
C ALA A 405 -9.88 -0.42 -14.42
N ILE A 406 -11.06 0.06 -14.80
CA ILE A 406 -11.67 -0.24 -16.09
C ILE A 406 -10.80 0.37 -17.19
N VAL A 407 -10.25 -0.49 -18.05
CA VAL A 407 -9.26 -0.10 -19.07
C VAL A 407 -9.70 1.08 -19.93
N ASN A 408 -10.99 1.16 -20.27
CA ASN A 408 -11.55 2.26 -21.05
C ASN A 408 -11.54 3.60 -20.28
N VAL A 409 -11.84 3.56 -18.98
CA VAL A 409 -11.81 4.73 -18.09
C VAL A 409 -10.37 5.22 -17.92
N THR A 410 -9.42 4.30 -17.65
CA THR A 410 -7.99 4.62 -17.59
C THR A 410 -7.50 5.21 -18.91
N THR A 411 -7.82 4.58 -20.04
CA THR A 411 -7.40 5.04 -21.38
C THR A 411 -7.93 6.44 -21.66
N GLN A 412 -9.21 6.70 -21.35
CA GLN A 412 -9.81 8.01 -21.51
C GLN A 412 -9.11 9.05 -20.63
N GLY A 413 -8.88 8.77 -19.35
CA GLY A 413 -8.20 9.68 -18.43
C GLY A 413 -6.77 10.01 -18.84
N VAL A 414 -6.03 9.04 -19.39
CA VAL A 414 -4.71 9.25 -19.98
C VAL A 414 -4.79 10.15 -21.21
N GLN A 415 -5.69 9.86 -22.15
CA GLN A 415 -5.86 10.64 -23.38
C GLN A 415 -6.24 12.09 -23.09
N GLU A 416 -7.21 12.32 -22.21
CA GLU A 416 -7.65 13.67 -21.85
C GLU A 416 -6.53 14.47 -21.15
N THR A 417 -5.69 13.80 -20.36
CA THR A 417 -4.50 14.43 -19.76
C THR A 417 -3.48 14.81 -20.83
N CYS A 418 -3.21 13.92 -21.77
CA CYS A 418 -2.30 14.16 -22.88
C CYS A 418 -2.78 15.25 -23.85
N ASP A 419 -4.07 15.31 -24.14
CA ASP A 419 -4.67 16.33 -25.00
C ASP A 419 -4.58 17.72 -24.35
N ARG A 420 -4.76 17.80 -23.04
CA ARG A 420 -4.63 19.05 -22.27
C ARG A 420 -3.17 19.48 -22.09
N PHE A 421 -2.26 18.52 -21.94
CA PHE A 421 -0.85 18.75 -21.63
C PHE A 421 0.06 17.94 -22.57
N PRO A 422 0.18 18.32 -23.86
CA PRO A 422 0.87 17.53 -24.88
C PRO A 422 2.38 17.34 -24.64
N ASP A 423 3.00 18.25 -23.88
CA ASP A 423 4.41 18.18 -23.49
C ASP A 423 4.68 17.25 -22.29
N THR A 424 3.63 16.65 -21.71
CA THR A 424 3.75 15.70 -20.60
C THR A 424 4.57 14.49 -21.03
N ARG A 425 5.47 14.06 -20.16
CA ARG A 425 6.34 12.89 -20.37
C ARG A 425 5.66 11.62 -19.87
N LEU A 426 4.56 11.23 -20.50
CA LEU A 426 3.75 10.09 -20.11
C LEU A 426 3.86 8.97 -21.13
N GLN A 427 4.28 7.79 -20.70
CA GLN A 427 4.25 6.55 -21.49
C GLN A 427 3.13 5.67 -20.96
N TYR A 428 2.23 5.23 -21.84
CA TYR A 428 1.13 4.34 -21.51
C TYR A 428 1.30 3.00 -22.23
N VAL A 429 1.50 1.92 -21.46
CA VAL A 429 1.71 0.57 -21.99
C VAL A 429 0.51 -0.31 -21.61
N VAL A 430 -0.20 -0.79 -22.61
CA VAL A 430 -1.37 -1.66 -22.42
C VAL A 430 -1.00 -3.10 -22.78
N PHE A 431 -1.20 -4.03 -21.85
CA PHE A 431 -0.86 -5.44 -22.00
C PHE A 431 -2.10 -6.26 -22.39
N GLU A 432 -2.06 -6.86 -23.58
CA GLU A 432 -3.15 -7.67 -24.12
C GLU A 432 -3.35 -8.95 -23.28
N GLY A 433 -4.60 -9.19 -22.88
CA GLY A 433 -5.03 -10.40 -22.18
C GLY A 433 -4.72 -10.47 -20.69
N LEU A 434 -4.11 -9.42 -20.12
CA LEU A 434 -3.82 -9.36 -18.68
C LEU A 434 -4.98 -8.72 -17.92
N GLY A 435 -5.32 -9.31 -16.78
CA GLY A 435 -6.23 -8.72 -15.80
C GLY A 435 -5.56 -7.71 -14.88
N HIS A 436 -6.26 -7.38 -13.78
CA HIS A 436 -5.89 -6.28 -12.87
C HIS A 436 -4.51 -6.41 -12.21
N VAL A 437 -4.24 -7.52 -11.50
CA VAL A 437 -2.94 -7.79 -10.85
C VAL A 437 -1.88 -8.34 -11.83
N PRO A 438 -2.21 -9.24 -12.77
CA PRO A 438 -1.27 -9.81 -13.74
C PRO A 438 -0.40 -8.82 -14.50
N VAL A 439 -0.88 -7.58 -14.71
CA VAL A 439 -0.12 -6.50 -15.35
C VAL A 439 1.24 -6.25 -14.68
N LEU A 440 1.33 -6.43 -13.35
CA LEU A 440 2.57 -6.25 -12.59
C LEU A 440 3.62 -7.32 -12.90
N TYR A 441 3.19 -8.54 -13.22
CA TYR A 441 4.06 -9.66 -13.57
C TYR A 441 4.44 -9.62 -15.06
N GLY A 442 3.45 -9.44 -15.94
CA GLY A 442 3.69 -9.38 -17.38
C GLY A 442 4.56 -8.17 -17.78
N GLY A 443 4.35 -7.03 -17.10
CA GLY A 443 5.13 -5.82 -17.29
C GLY A 443 6.35 -5.68 -16.40
N GLN A 444 6.73 -6.71 -15.62
CA GLN A 444 7.69 -6.56 -14.52
C GLN A 444 9.01 -5.91 -14.91
N HIS A 445 9.63 -6.43 -15.96
CA HIS A 445 10.90 -5.88 -16.45
C HIS A 445 10.75 -4.45 -16.98
N ILE A 446 9.62 -4.11 -17.63
CA ILE A 446 9.38 -2.78 -18.20
C ILE A 446 9.35 -1.72 -17.10
N TRP A 447 8.54 -1.92 -16.06
CA TRP A 447 8.42 -0.92 -15.00
C TRP A 447 9.67 -0.86 -14.10
N LEU A 448 10.37 -1.98 -13.88
CA LEU A 448 11.64 -2.00 -13.16
C LEU A 448 12.78 -1.31 -13.92
N ASP A 449 12.89 -1.54 -15.22
CA ASP A 449 13.88 -0.88 -16.06
C ASP A 449 13.59 0.62 -16.15
N TRP A 450 12.32 1.00 -16.30
CA TRP A 450 11.89 2.40 -16.30
C TRP A 450 12.29 3.11 -14.99
N ILE A 451 12.08 2.48 -13.82
CA ILE A 451 12.53 3.03 -12.53
C ILE A 451 14.05 3.22 -12.51
N ALA A 452 14.80 2.19 -12.93
CA ALA A 452 16.26 2.24 -12.95
C ALA A 452 16.80 3.34 -13.89
N GLU A 453 16.13 3.57 -15.01
CA GLU A 453 16.45 4.67 -15.93
C GLU A 453 16.26 6.05 -15.30
N ARG A 454 15.24 6.24 -14.45
CA ARG A 454 15.04 7.51 -13.73
C ARG A 454 16.24 7.83 -12.84
N PHE A 455 16.71 6.85 -12.07
CA PHE A 455 17.90 7.00 -11.24
C PHE A 455 19.20 7.20 -12.04
N ARG A 456 19.28 6.65 -13.26
CA ARG A 456 20.38 6.92 -14.20
C ARG A 456 20.26 8.27 -14.92
N ARG A 457 19.15 9.00 -14.72
CA ARG A 457 18.84 10.25 -15.45
C ARG A 457 18.84 10.05 -16.97
N ALA A 458 18.31 8.91 -17.42
CA ALA A 458 18.13 8.66 -18.84
C ALA A 458 17.21 9.73 -19.46
N PRO A 459 17.45 10.16 -20.72
CA PRO A 459 16.55 11.05 -21.43
C PRO A 459 15.14 10.47 -21.52
N VAL A 460 14.14 11.34 -21.44
CA VAL A 460 12.73 10.97 -21.60
C VAL A 460 12.14 11.87 -22.66
N GLU A 461 11.48 11.27 -23.65
CA GLU A 461 10.81 12.02 -24.70
C GLU A 461 9.71 12.91 -24.11
N ARG A 462 9.67 14.18 -24.55
CA ARG A 462 8.64 15.16 -24.15
C ARG A 462 7.41 15.03 -25.02
N ARG A 463 6.74 13.89 -24.90
CA ARG A 463 5.45 13.64 -25.52
C ARG A 463 4.74 12.54 -24.76
N CYS A 464 3.41 12.56 -24.85
CA CYS A 464 2.64 11.38 -24.57
C CYS A 464 2.89 10.29 -25.63
N GLY A 465 3.02 9.05 -25.17
CA GLY A 465 3.10 7.87 -26.02
C GLY A 465 2.20 6.78 -25.48
N MET A 466 1.52 6.06 -26.38
CA MET A 466 0.74 4.87 -26.06
C MET A 466 1.23 3.71 -26.91
N GLU A 467 1.42 2.56 -26.30
CA GLU A 467 1.72 1.31 -26.98
C GLU A 467 0.89 0.16 -26.39
N THR A 468 0.53 -0.79 -27.24
CA THR A 468 -0.09 -2.05 -26.83
C THR A 468 0.90 -3.17 -27.07
N VAL A 469 1.12 -4.01 -26.06
CA VAL A 469 2.04 -5.13 -26.10
C VAL A 469 1.29 -6.43 -25.89
N ALA A 470 1.67 -7.46 -26.65
CA ALA A 470 1.06 -8.78 -26.63
C ALA A 470 2.11 -9.84 -26.29
N PRO A 471 1.73 -10.97 -25.64
CA PRO A 471 2.65 -12.07 -25.41
C PRO A 471 3.07 -12.71 -26.74
N VAL A 472 4.38 -12.92 -26.93
CA VAL A 472 4.95 -13.53 -28.15
C VAL A 472 4.39 -14.94 -28.44
N ARG A 473 3.91 -15.64 -27.40
CA ARG A 473 3.30 -16.98 -27.52
C ARG A 473 1.77 -16.97 -27.67
N GLY A 474 1.16 -15.80 -27.85
CA GLY A 474 -0.29 -15.62 -27.95
C GLY A 474 -0.99 -15.57 -26.59
N VAL A 475 -2.08 -14.81 -26.53
CA VAL A 475 -2.85 -14.53 -25.30
C VAL A 475 -3.56 -15.77 -24.76
N ASP A 476 -3.98 -16.69 -25.62
CA ASP A 476 -4.67 -17.93 -25.19
C ASP A 476 -3.75 -18.89 -24.41
N ASN A 477 -2.44 -18.65 -24.37
CA ASN A 477 -1.44 -19.52 -23.74
C ASN A 477 -0.87 -18.97 -22.43
N ILE A 478 -1.42 -17.89 -21.89
CA ILE A 478 -0.99 -17.32 -20.60
C ILE A 478 -2.03 -17.57 -19.50
N VAL A 479 -1.60 -17.55 -18.25
CA VAL A 479 -2.52 -17.49 -17.11
C VAL A 479 -3.02 -16.04 -17.02
N PRO A 480 -4.31 -15.77 -17.23
CA PRO A 480 -4.80 -14.40 -17.38
C PRO A 480 -5.02 -13.69 -16.04
N ASP A 481 -5.08 -14.43 -14.93
CA ASP A 481 -5.29 -13.89 -13.59
C ASP A 481 -4.45 -14.58 -12.49
N GLN A 482 -4.28 -13.93 -11.34
CA GLN A 482 -3.53 -14.48 -10.21
C GLN A 482 -4.19 -15.76 -9.69
N ASN A 483 -3.44 -16.88 -9.70
CA ASN A 483 -3.93 -18.20 -9.33
C ASN A 483 -3.11 -18.86 -8.19
N TRP A 484 -2.29 -18.08 -7.49
CA TRP A 484 -1.49 -18.53 -6.36
C TRP A 484 -1.43 -17.44 -5.28
N PHE A 485 -1.16 -17.86 -4.05
CA PHE A 485 -0.94 -16.96 -2.91
C PHE A 485 0.31 -17.39 -2.15
N ILE A 486 0.89 -16.47 -1.39
CA ILE A 486 2.00 -16.78 -0.50
C ILE A 486 1.43 -17.42 0.77
N SER A 487 1.85 -18.65 1.08
CA SER A 487 1.55 -19.29 2.36
C SER A 487 2.77 -19.29 3.27
N TYR A 488 2.53 -19.26 4.57
CA TYR A 488 3.56 -19.38 5.59
C TYR A 488 4.26 -20.74 5.54
N ASN A 489 5.59 -20.75 5.69
CA ASN A 489 6.33 -21.98 5.92
C ASN A 489 6.13 -22.40 7.38
N VAL A 490 5.07 -23.18 7.65
CA VAL A 490 4.75 -23.69 9.00
C VAL A 490 5.82 -24.66 9.51
N TYR A 491 6.66 -25.20 8.62
CA TYR A 491 7.57 -26.31 8.92
C TYR A 491 9.06 -25.99 8.74
N GLY A 492 9.42 -24.76 8.36
CA GLY A 492 10.80 -24.28 8.30
C GLY A 492 11.74 -25.07 7.39
N VAL A 493 11.23 -25.69 6.31
CA VAL A 493 12.05 -26.43 5.34
C VAL A 493 12.88 -25.51 4.48
#